data_AF-A0A3A5UYD7-F1
#
_entry.id   AF-A0A3A5UYD7-F1
#
_cell.length_a   1.000
_cell.length_b   1.000
_cell.length_c   1.000
_cell.angle_alpha   90.00
_cell.angle_beta   90.00
_cell.angle_gamma   90.00
#
_symmetry.space_group_name_H-M   'P 1'
#
loop_
_entity.id
_entity.type
_entity.pdbx_description
1 polymer ?
#
loop_
_entity_poly.entity_id
_entity_poly.type
_entity_poly.pdbx_seq_one_letter_code
_entity_poly.pdbx_strand_id
1 'polypeptide(L)'
;AVQPCIGPSTVLRGITEGGMVLKIPISDTESVFIEHRSDSGFDSRLPGAGILVSYQDLSVGDFERNEVNTNPNQPWLKVIEADGGDDLVRGSNQGEASDLFLNNTTFGAEGVQIRTHDGILVPWVASVSGEENLSVSFTAPSCNPSMKVDMSNHGSPVLPTGEISIDISGNTEPCTSELTSSDGRGVALTHNEQGHTLTFSTQGTAPSTAFVEGTISCDGSTVHLRYPVHILNRIPLDSTFEATVHPDSTTMLDIPVASFGDGVQRFSVSIDGPLARVSSGEVSVLITEETSYVLVVEPNGLLTENMLVYGTVTISTDEGMSWTVDVELEATSIKDQWWTPLTEPGRIIAIMLSILGLS
;
A
#
# COMPACT_ATOMS: atom_id res chain seq x y z
N ALA A 1 5.11 12.03 -37.66
CA ALA A 1 4.34 12.36 -36.44
C ALA A 1 3.46 11.15 -36.15
N VAL A 2 3.62 10.55 -34.98
CA VAL A 2 2.66 9.54 -34.50
C VAL A 2 1.34 10.27 -34.31
N GLN A 3 0.27 9.80 -34.97
CA GLN A 3 -1.05 10.40 -34.77
C GLN A 3 -1.50 10.06 -33.34
N PRO A 4 -1.94 11.06 -32.54
CA PRO A 4 -2.46 10.79 -31.22
C PRO A 4 -3.66 9.85 -31.31
N CYS A 5 -3.73 8.90 -30.39
CA CYS A 5 -4.90 8.07 -30.18
C CYS A 5 -6.04 8.97 -29.70
N ILE A 6 -7.14 9.00 -30.45
CA ILE A 6 -8.36 9.68 -30.05
C ILE A 6 -9.27 8.63 -29.43
N GLY A 7 -9.49 8.73 -28.13
CA GLY A 7 -10.39 7.87 -27.38
C GLY A 7 -11.86 8.27 -27.54
N PRO A 8 -12.76 7.59 -26.81
CA PRO A 8 -14.18 7.93 -26.85
C PRO A 8 -14.44 9.33 -26.28
N SER A 9 -15.54 9.94 -26.73
CA SER A 9 -16.15 11.10 -26.08
C SER A 9 -17.50 10.66 -25.54
N THR A 10 -17.70 10.85 -24.24
CA THR A 10 -18.90 10.40 -23.54
C THR A 10 -19.58 11.58 -22.86
N VAL A 11 -20.85 11.82 -23.20
CA VAL A 11 -21.69 12.76 -22.46
C VAL A 11 -22.16 12.09 -21.17
N LEU A 12 -21.91 12.73 -20.04
CA LEU A 12 -22.27 12.22 -18.72
C LEU A 12 -23.51 12.93 -18.21
N ARG A 13 -24.57 12.16 -17.96
CA ARG A 13 -25.76 12.63 -17.25
C ARG A 13 -25.50 12.58 -15.74
N GLY A 14 -26.12 13.49 -14.97
CA GLY A 14 -26.04 13.49 -13.52
C GLY A 14 -26.42 12.14 -12.90
N ILE A 15 -25.66 11.67 -11.90
CA ILE A 15 -25.87 10.36 -11.27
C ILE A 15 -27.28 10.22 -10.66
N THR A 16 -27.76 11.25 -9.97
CA THR A 16 -29.12 11.28 -9.39
C THR A 16 -30.24 11.27 -10.43
N GLU A 17 -29.90 11.49 -11.70
CA GLU A 17 -30.82 11.49 -12.84
C GLU A 17 -30.73 10.20 -13.67
N GLY A 18 -30.05 9.16 -13.14
CA GLY A 18 -29.83 7.89 -13.84
C GLY A 18 -28.64 7.92 -14.80
N GLY A 19 -27.65 8.77 -14.52
CA GLY A 19 -26.36 8.76 -15.19
C GLY A 19 -25.56 7.48 -14.93
N MET A 20 -24.43 7.36 -15.63
CA MET A 20 -23.49 6.25 -15.48
C MET A 20 -22.15 6.75 -14.95
N VAL A 21 -21.46 5.88 -14.21
CA VAL A 21 -20.08 6.09 -13.78
C VAL A 21 -19.16 5.43 -14.81
N LEU A 22 -18.16 6.16 -15.30
CA LEU A 22 -17.09 5.56 -16.11
C LEU A 22 -16.05 4.98 -15.16
N LYS A 23 -15.62 3.74 -15.42
CA LYS A 23 -14.50 3.10 -14.75
C LYS A 23 -13.36 2.89 -15.74
N ILE A 24 -12.18 3.40 -15.42
CA ILE A 24 -10.96 3.27 -16.21
C ILE A 24 -9.95 2.49 -15.37
N PRO A 25 -9.70 1.20 -15.69
CA PRO A 25 -8.60 0.47 -15.09
C PRO A 25 -7.27 1.12 -15.49
N ILE A 26 -6.41 1.38 -14.52
CA ILE A 26 -5.07 1.96 -14.75
C ILE A 26 -3.95 1.00 -14.36
N SER A 27 -4.25 0.00 -13.51
CA SER A 27 -3.44 -1.19 -13.25
C SER A 27 -4.35 -2.39 -12.96
N ASP A 28 -3.78 -3.51 -12.50
CA ASP A 28 -4.54 -4.71 -12.14
C ASP A 28 -5.39 -4.51 -10.87
N THR A 29 -4.98 -3.61 -9.98
CA THR A 29 -5.67 -3.32 -8.71
C THR A 29 -6.20 -1.88 -8.60
N GLU A 30 -5.85 -1.01 -9.54
CA GLU A 30 -6.22 0.40 -9.48
C GLU A 30 -7.19 0.83 -10.57
N SER A 31 -8.07 1.77 -10.24
CA SER A 31 -9.06 2.29 -11.18
C SER A 31 -9.40 3.75 -10.91
N VAL A 32 -9.64 4.49 -11.98
CA VAL A 32 -10.21 5.83 -11.93
C VAL A 32 -11.70 5.76 -12.23
N PHE A 33 -12.50 6.40 -11.40
CA PHE A 33 -13.94 6.57 -11.57
C PHE A 33 -14.25 8.01 -11.95
N ILE A 34 -15.14 8.19 -12.91
CA ILE A 34 -15.56 9.51 -13.39
C ILE A 34 -17.09 9.54 -13.39
N GLU A 35 -17.64 10.48 -12.65
CA GLU A 35 -19.09 10.67 -12.56
C GLU A 35 -19.49 12.15 -12.62
N HIS A 36 -20.72 12.41 -13.05
CA HIS A 36 -21.27 13.77 -13.07
C HIS A 36 -22.20 13.96 -11.87
N ARG A 37 -21.84 14.88 -10.97
CA ARG A 37 -22.70 15.37 -9.89
C ARG A 37 -23.50 16.57 -10.42
N SER A 38 -24.82 16.45 -10.52
CA SER A 38 -25.68 17.57 -10.94
C SER A 38 -26.43 18.16 -9.76
N ASP A 39 -26.84 19.43 -9.84
CA ASP A 39 -27.69 20.08 -8.83
C ASP A 39 -29.14 19.56 -8.93
N SER A 40 -29.33 18.28 -8.62
CA SER A 40 -30.60 17.57 -8.77
C SER A 40 -30.76 16.47 -7.74
N GLY A 41 -31.99 16.30 -7.24
CA GLY A 41 -32.33 15.27 -6.28
C GLY A 41 -31.51 15.37 -4.99
N PHE A 42 -30.87 14.27 -4.60
CA PHE A 42 -30.03 14.22 -3.39
C PHE A 42 -28.80 15.15 -3.48
N ASP A 43 -28.29 15.37 -4.68
CA ASP A 43 -27.05 16.09 -4.96
C ASP A 43 -27.21 17.61 -4.87
N SER A 44 -28.45 18.11 -4.83
CA SER A 44 -28.75 19.55 -4.65
C SER A 44 -28.29 20.15 -3.31
N ARG A 45 -27.78 19.30 -2.40
CA ARG A 45 -27.22 19.70 -1.10
C ARG A 45 -25.69 19.64 -1.08
N LEU A 46 -25.07 19.19 -2.16
CA LEU A 46 -23.61 19.15 -2.29
C LEU A 46 -23.07 20.56 -2.51
N PRO A 47 -21.80 20.80 -2.16
CA PRO A 47 -21.20 22.13 -2.29
C PRO A 47 -21.05 22.61 -3.73
N GLY A 48 -21.12 21.72 -4.73
CA GLY A 48 -21.04 22.08 -6.15
C GLY A 48 -21.57 21.00 -7.08
N ALA A 49 -21.61 21.33 -8.38
CA ALA A 49 -22.01 20.44 -9.48
C ALA A 49 -20.93 20.44 -10.57
N GLY A 50 -20.61 19.28 -11.13
CA GLY A 50 -19.49 19.08 -12.05
C GLY A 50 -19.06 17.62 -12.16
N ILE A 51 -17.93 17.37 -12.81
CA ILE A 51 -17.34 16.04 -12.91
C ILE A 51 -16.54 15.75 -11.63
N LEU A 52 -16.92 14.70 -10.91
CA LEU A 52 -16.17 14.15 -9.79
C LEU A 52 -15.28 13.02 -10.31
N VAL A 53 -14.00 13.07 -9.97
CA VAL A 53 -13.03 12.03 -10.28
C VAL A 53 -12.58 11.38 -8.99
N SER A 54 -12.58 10.05 -8.95
CA SER A 54 -12.08 9.29 -7.80
C SER A 54 -11.08 8.25 -8.23
N TYR A 55 -10.12 7.95 -7.37
CA TYR A 55 -9.10 6.93 -7.54
C TYR A 55 -9.32 5.84 -6.51
N GLN A 56 -9.28 4.58 -6.94
CA GLN A 56 -9.35 3.41 -6.09
C GLN A 56 -8.09 2.57 -6.25
N ASP A 57 -7.58 2.05 -5.15
CA ASP A 57 -6.49 1.09 -5.09
C ASP A 57 -6.91 -0.09 -4.21
N LEU A 58 -7.06 -1.27 -4.82
CA LEU A 58 -7.47 -2.50 -4.14
C LEU A 58 -6.31 -3.23 -3.46
N SER A 59 -5.06 -2.75 -3.60
CA SER A 59 -3.90 -3.34 -2.94
C SER A 59 -3.74 -2.92 -1.47
N VAL A 60 -4.56 -1.96 -1.01
CA VAL A 60 -4.54 -1.42 0.35
C VAL A 60 -5.87 -1.57 1.07
N GLY A 61 -5.80 -1.74 2.39
CA GLY A 61 -6.96 -1.91 3.26
C GLY A 61 -7.60 -3.30 3.17
N ASP A 62 -8.48 -3.59 4.13
CA ASP A 62 -9.27 -4.84 4.16
C ASP A 62 -10.76 -4.50 4.15
N PHE A 63 -11.40 -4.74 3.01
CA PHE A 63 -12.83 -4.50 2.83
C PHE A 63 -13.70 -5.42 3.71
N GLU A 64 -13.31 -6.69 3.89
CA GLU A 64 -14.09 -7.66 4.67
C GLU A 64 -14.06 -7.32 6.17
N ARG A 65 -12.98 -6.66 6.62
CA ARG A 65 -12.85 -6.13 7.99
C ARG A 65 -13.31 -4.69 8.18
N ASN A 66 -13.76 -4.03 7.12
CA ASN A 66 -14.09 -2.60 7.14
C ASN A 66 -12.90 -1.74 7.62
N GLU A 67 -11.69 -2.15 7.26
CA GLU A 67 -10.41 -1.46 7.52
C GLU A 67 -9.92 -0.79 6.24
N VAL A 68 -10.84 -0.16 5.50
CA VAL A 68 -10.53 0.63 4.32
C VAL A 68 -10.34 2.10 4.70
N ASN A 69 -9.45 2.81 3.99
CA ASN A 69 -9.15 4.22 4.23
C ASN A 69 -8.68 4.57 5.67
N THR A 70 -8.09 3.61 6.39
CA THR A 70 -7.51 3.84 7.72
C THR A 70 -6.19 4.62 7.66
N ASN A 71 -5.42 4.45 6.58
CA ASN A 71 -4.21 5.22 6.29
C ASN A 71 -4.50 6.29 5.22
N PRO A 72 -4.49 7.59 5.55
CA PRO A 72 -4.73 8.65 4.57
C PRO A 72 -3.62 8.75 3.51
N ASN A 73 -2.40 8.27 3.80
CA ASN A 73 -1.29 8.28 2.84
C ASN A 73 -1.40 7.15 1.79
N GLN A 74 -2.20 6.12 2.07
CA GLN A 74 -2.45 4.98 1.21
C GLN A 74 -3.97 4.70 1.15
N PRO A 75 -4.76 5.60 0.54
CA PRO A 75 -6.20 5.50 0.59
C PRO A 75 -6.72 4.43 -0.38
N TRP A 76 -7.58 3.54 0.13
CA TRP A 76 -8.33 2.58 -0.69
C TRP A 76 -9.21 3.27 -1.74
N LEU A 77 -9.83 4.40 -1.37
CA LEU A 77 -10.59 5.26 -2.27
C LEU A 77 -10.33 6.74 -1.92
N LYS A 78 -9.99 7.58 -2.90
CA LYS A 78 -9.92 9.04 -2.70
C LYS A 78 -10.55 9.81 -3.84
N VAL A 79 -11.00 11.01 -3.56
CA VAL A 79 -11.35 12.01 -4.58
C VAL A 79 -10.05 12.63 -5.11
N ILE A 80 -9.98 12.81 -6.43
CA ILE A 80 -8.96 13.63 -7.06
C ILE A 80 -9.56 15.02 -7.19
N GLU A 81 -9.09 15.97 -6.38
CA GLU A 81 -9.65 17.33 -6.35
C GLU A 81 -9.12 18.14 -7.52
N ALA A 82 -10.03 18.81 -8.25
CA ALA A 82 -9.69 19.56 -9.46
C ALA A 82 -8.77 20.78 -9.23
N ASP A 83 -8.72 21.28 -7.99
CA ASP A 83 -7.80 22.33 -7.56
C ASP A 83 -6.44 21.81 -7.05
N GLY A 84 -6.29 20.50 -6.88
CA GLY A 84 -5.06 19.85 -6.41
C GLY A 84 -4.77 20.08 -4.93
N GLY A 85 -5.77 20.41 -4.11
CA GLY A 85 -5.61 20.68 -2.68
C GLY A 85 -5.23 19.46 -1.84
N ASP A 86 -5.70 18.26 -2.18
CA ASP A 86 -5.73 17.08 -1.30
C ASP A 86 -6.34 17.39 0.09
N ASP A 87 -7.32 18.30 0.16
CA ASP A 87 -7.94 18.77 1.40
C ASP A 87 -8.81 17.69 2.07
N LEU A 88 -9.51 16.88 1.28
CA LEU A 88 -10.24 15.70 1.78
C LEU A 88 -9.29 14.67 2.40
N VAL A 89 -8.13 14.40 1.78
CA VAL A 89 -7.14 13.46 2.30
C VAL A 89 -6.51 13.98 3.60
N ARG A 90 -6.25 15.29 3.67
CA ARG A 90 -5.72 15.96 4.87
C ARG A 90 -6.75 16.20 5.97
N GLY A 91 -8.04 15.99 5.67
CA GLY A 91 -9.14 16.29 6.59
C GLY A 91 -9.32 17.79 6.86
N SER A 92 -8.88 18.66 5.95
CA SER A 92 -8.99 20.12 6.08
C SER A 92 -10.44 20.61 5.98
N ASN A 93 -11.25 19.96 5.13
CA ASN A 93 -12.65 20.29 4.88
C ASN A 93 -13.48 19.00 4.64
N GLN A 94 -14.75 19.14 4.23
CA GLN A 94 -15.65 18.02 3.89
C GLN A 94 -16.00 17.98 2.40
N GLY A 95 -15.16 18.60 1.57
CA GLY A 95 -15.36 18.81 0.14
C GLY A 95 -15.95 20.18 -0.17
N GLU A 96 -15.60 20.69 -1.35
CA GLU A 96 -16.00 21.99 -1.85
C GLU A 96 -16.22 22.02 -3.36
N ALA A 97 -16.74 23.14 -3.89
CA ALA A 97 -17.09 23.25 -5.29
C ALA A 97 -15.87 23.19 -6.22
N SER A 98 -14.67 23.57 -5.74
CA SER A 98 -13.43 23.54 -6.50
C SER A 98 -12.85 22.14 -6.67
N ASP A 99 -13.34 21.14 -5.93
CA ASP A 99 -12.94 19.74 -6.10
C ASP A 99 -13.43 19.16 -7.44
N LEU A 100 -14.46 19.76 -8.03
CA LEU A 100 -15.12 19.26 -9.23
C LEU A 100 -14.49 19.82 -10.51
N PHE A 101 -14.27 18.93 -11.48
CA PHE A 101 -13.81 19.30 -12.81
C PHE A 101 -14.95 19.91 -13.63
N LEU A 102 -14.69 21.11 -14.17
CA LEU A 102 -15.65 21.90 -14.95
C LEU A 102 -15.23 22.03 -16.41
N ASN A 103 -16.01 22.77 -17.20
CA ASN A 103 -15.71 23.04 -18.61
C ASN A 103 -14.27 23.55 -18.80
N ASN A 104 -13.56 23.01 -19.79
CA ASN A 104 -12.16 23.33 -20.12
C ASN A 104 -11.12 22.92 -19.05
N THR A 105 -11.46 22.00 -18.16
CA THR A 105 -10.49 21.36 -17.26
C THR A 105 -9.98 20.04 -17.84
N THR A 106 -8.80 19.62 -17.39
CA THR A 106 -8.16 18.37 -17.82
C THR A 106 -7.58 17.62 -16.62
N PHE A 107 -7.52 16.29 -16.75
CA PHE A 107 -6.88 15.39 -15.79
C PHE A 107 -6.28 14.17 -16.50
N GLY A 108 -5.39 13.44 -15.82
CA GLY A 108 -4.69 12.27 -16.36
C GLY A 108 -3.21 12.56 -16.55
N ALA A 109 -2.71 12.58 -17.79
CA ALA A 109 -1.31 12.92 -18.09
C ALA A 109 -1.03 14.45 -18.03
N GLU A 110 -2.07 15.26 -18.25
CA GLU A 110 -2.04 16.72 -18.24
C GLU A 110 -3.15 17.28 -17.33
N GLY A 111 -3.01 18.54 -16.90
CA GLY A 111 -3.89 19.14 -15.90
C GLY A 111 -3.61 18.56 -14.52
N VAL A 112 -4.64 18.07 -13.82
CA VAL A 112 -4.45 17.33 -12.57
C VAL A 112 -3.91 15.94 -12.88
N GLN A 113 -2.64 15.71 -12.52
CA GLN A 113 -1.94 14.47 -12.88
C GLN A 113 -2.45 13.29 -12.07
N ILE A 114 -2.71 12.17 -12.76
CA ILE A 114 -3.10 10.91 -12.14
C ILE A 114 -1.96 9.92 -12.31
N ARG A 115 -1.48 9.37 -11.20
CA ARG A 115 -0.40 8.38 -11.15
C ARG A 115 -0.90 7.12 -10.49
N THR A 116 -0.35 5.98 -10.89
CA THR A 116 -0.51 4.72 -10.14
C THR A 116 0.17 4.84 -8.77
N HIS A 117 -0.06 3.89 -7.88
CA HIS A 117 0.62 3.78 -6.60
C HIS A 117 2.14 3.60 -6.72
N ASP A 118 2.62 3.19 -7.90
CA ASP A 118 4.04 3.11 -8.27
C ASP A 118 4.56 4.41 -8.87
N GLY A 119 3.74 5.47 -8.88
CA GLY A 119 4.13 6.78 -9.39
C GLY A 119 4.16 6.89 -10.91
N ILE A 120 3.66 5.90 -11.65
CA ILE A 120 3.62 5.92 -13.12
C ILE A 120 2.47 6.81 -13.59
N LEU A 121 2.77 7.80 -14.44
CA LEU A 121 1.75 8.67 -15.04
C LEU A 121 0.85 7.87 -15.97
N VAL A 122 -0.47 8.05 -15.86
CA VAL A 122 -1.39 7.47 -16.84
C VAL A 122 -1.09 8.01 -18.25
N PRO A 123 -1.24 7.21 -19.31
CA PRO A 123 -0.81 7.61 -20.66
C PRO A 123 -1.84 8.48 -21.41
N TRP A 124 -2.98 8.78 -20.79
CA TRP A 124 -4.10 9.47 -21.43
C TRP A 124 -4.41 10.81 -20.76
N VAL A 125 -4.99 11.74 -21.53
CA VAL A 125 -5.54 13.01 -21.05
C VAL A 125 -7.05 12.95 -21.23
N ALA A 126 -7.78 13.22 -20.14
CA ALA A 126 -9.21 13.46 -20.18
C ALA A 126 -9.46 14.96 -20.22
N SER A 127 -10.38 15.39 -21.09
CA SER A 127 -10.81 16.78 -21.21
C SER A 127 -12.30 16.89 -20.98
N VAL A 128 -12.68 17.78 -20.07
CA VAL A 128 -14.08 18.06 -19.74
C VAL A 128 -14.58 19.20 -20.61
N SER A 129 -15.71 19.01 -21.29
CA SER A 129 -16.33 20.04 -22.13
C SER A 129 -17.86 20.05 -22.02
N GLY A 130 -18.44 21.24 -22.14
CA GLY A 130 -19.89 21.46 -22.03
C GLY A 130 -20.25 22.36 -20.85
N GLU A 131 -21.52 22.76 -20.75
CA GLU A 131 -22.03 23.57 -19.63
C GLU A 131 -23.13 22.82 -18.87
N GLU A 132 -24.28 22.59 -19.51
CA GLU A 132 -25.39 21.83 -18.90
C GLU A 132 -25.19 20.30 -19.02
N ASN A 133 -24.67 19.85 -20.16
CA ASN A 133 -24.35 18.44 -20.41
C ASN A 133 -22.85 18.30 -20.52
N LEU A 134 -22.19 17.99 -19.40
CA LEU A 134 -20.75 17.75 -19.38
C LEU A 134 -20.40 16.48 -20.14
N SER A 135 -19.32 16.53 -20.89
CA SER A 135 -18.76 15.42 -21.63
C SER A 135 -17.27 15.28 -21.35
N VAL A 136 -16.80 14.04 -21.35
CA VAL A 136 -15.39 13.72 -21.14
C VAL A 136 -14.86 13.03 -22.39
N SER A 137 -13.82 13.61 -22.98
CA SER A 137 -13.11 13.05 -24.14
C SER A 137 -11.69 12.67 -23.78
N PHE A 138 -11.21 11.55 -24.34
CA PHE A 138 -9.87 11.03 -24.05
C PHE A 138 -8.93 11.15 -25.24
N THR A 139 -7.67 11.47 -24.97
CA THR A 139 -6.58 11.41 -25.95
C THR A 139 -5.36 10.73 -25.32
N ALA A 140 -4.53 10.08 -26.13
CA ALA A 140 -3.27 9.47 -25.67
C ALA A 140 -2.23 9.50 -26.81
N PRO A 141 -0.92 9.46 -26.52
CA PRO A 141 0.10 9.35 -27.56
C PRO A 141 0.02 8.02 -28.36
N SER A 142 -0.41 6.94 -27.71
CA SER A 142 -0.58 5.61 -28.32
C SER A 142 -1.82 4.90 -27.73
N CYS A 143 -2.54 4.13 -28.56
CA CYS A 143 -3.66 3.31 -28.09
C CYS A 143 -3.21 2.01 -27.42
N ASN A 144 -1.97 1.58 -27.67
CA ASN A 144 -1.41 0.36 -27.12
C ASN A 144 0.07 0.63 -26.78
N PRO A 145 0.39 1.05 -25.55
CA PRO A 145 1.77 1.22 -25.14
C PRO A 145 2.53 -0.11 -25.31
N SER A 146 3.73 -0.07 -25.87
CA SER A 146 4.56 -1.26 -26.12
C SER A 146 5.36 -1.70 -24.88
N MET A 147 5.29 -0.92 -23.80
CA MET A 147 6.03 -1.10 -22.56
C MET A 147 5.08 -0.97 -21.37
N LYS A 148 5.27 -1.82 -20.37
CA LYS A 148 4.73 -1.67 -19.03
C LYS A 148 5.88 -1.58 -18.03
N VAL A 149 5.69 -0.75 -17.02
CA VAL A 149 6.63 -0.58 -15.91
C VAL A 149 5.88 -0.85 -14.63
N ASP A 150 6.47 -1.67 -13.77
CA ASP A 150 5.93 -2.09 -12.49
C ASP A 150 7.03 -2.01 -11.42
N MET A 151 6.65 -1.68 -10.19
CA MET A 151 7.56 -1.46 -9.06
C MET A 151 6.88 -1.91 -7.76
N SER A 152 7.55 -1.80 -6.62
CA SER A 152 6.87 -2.06 -5.34
C SER A 152 5.84 -0.97 -5.04
N ASN A 153 4.61 -1.39 -4.76
CA ASN A 153 3.49 -0.51 -4.46
C ASN A 153 3.83 0.48 -3.33
N HIS A 154 3.42 1.74 -3.49
CA HIS A 154 3.59 2.83 -2.52
C HIS A 154 5.02 3.19 -2.13
N GLY A 155 6.01 2.75 -2.91
CA GLY A 155 7.41 3.11 -2.69
C GLY A 155 8.26 1.94 -2.22
N SER A 156 9.57 2.18 -2.20
CA SER A 156 10.55 1.16 -1.81
C SER A 156 11.31 1.57 -0.54
N PRO A 157 11.34 0.71 0.50
CA PRO A 157 12.31 0.82 1.58
C PRO A 157 13.68 0.38 1.05
N VAL A 158 14.67 1.27 1.13
CA VAL A 158 16.05 0.97 0.74
C VAL A 158 17.02 1.36 1.84
N LEU A 159 18.12 0.63 1.94
CA LEU A 159 19.28 1.05 2.72
C LEU A 159 19.98 2.23 2.00
N PRO A 160 20.89 2.96 2.67
CA PRO A 160 21.59 4.08 2.05
C PRO A 160 22.32 3.74 0.74
N THR A 161 22.81 2.50 0.60
CA THR A 161 23.48 1.99 -0.61
C THR A 161 22.59 1.06 -1.43
N GLY A 162 21.29 0.99 -1.13
CA GLY A 162 20.34 0.11 -1.80
C GLY A 162 20.03 0.56 -3.23
N GLU A 163 19.61 -0.41 -4.03
CA GLU A 163 19.06 -0.22 -5.37
C GLU A 163 17.56 -0.48 -5.34
N ILE A 164 16.84 -0.04 -6.37
CA ILE A 164 15.39 -0.28 -6.50
C ILE A 164 15.17 -1.24 -7.67
N SER A 165 14.48 -2.34 -7.41
CA SER A 165 14.02 -3.25 -8.46
C SER A 165 12.90 -2.60 -9.28
N ILE A 166 12.97 -2.75 -10.60
CA ILE A 166 11.95 -2.24 -11.52
C ILE A 166 11.69 -3.29 -12.59
N ASP A 167 10.43 -3.64 -12.78
CA ASP A 167 10.02 -4.61 -13.77
C ASP A 167 9.55 -3.89 -15.02
N ILE A 168 10.33 -4.02 -16.10
CA ILE A 168 10.00 -3.47 -17.41
C ILE A 168 9.66 -4.66 -18.31
N SER A 169 8.43 -4.68 -18.83
CA SER A 169 7.97 -5.73 -19.73
C SER A 169 7.48 -5.16 -21.07
N GLY A 170 7.59 -5.96 -22.14
CA GLY A 170 7.27 -5.55 -23.50
C GLY A 170 8.51 -5.41 -24.39
N ASN A 171 8.55 -4.40 -25.26
CA ASN A 171 9.72 -4.12 -26.07
C ASN A 171 10.72 -3.27 -25.27
N THR A 172 11.71 -3.93 -24.68
CA THR A 172 12.60 -3.36 -23.66
C THR A 172 14.02 -3.04 -24.15
N GLU A 173 14.32 -3.14 -25.45
CA GLU A 173 15.69 -2.93 -25.93
C GLU A 173 15.76 -2.13 -27.24
N PRO A 174 16.51 -1.00 -27.29
CA PRO A 174 17.24 -0.36 -26.19
C PRO A 174 16.32 0.47 -25.26
N CYS A 175 16.51 0.36 -23.95
CA CYS A 175 15.92 1.26 -22.94
C CYS A 175 16.89 2.39 -22.57
N THR A 176 16.35 3.58 -22.35
CA THR A 176 17.07 4.76 -21.87
C THR A 176 16.28 5.44 -20.76
N SER A 177 16.97 6.14 -19.86
CA SER A 177 16.33 6.81 -18.72
C SER A 177 16.93 8.20 -18.50
N GLU A 178 16.06 9.17 -18.23
CA GLU A 178 16.43 10.49 -17.70
C GLU A 178 15.77 10.61 -16.33
N LEU A 179 16.48 10.20 -15.28
CA LEU A 179 15.96 10.13 -13.91
C LEU A 179 16.85 10.93 -12.95
N THR A 180 16.20 11.57 -11.99
CA THR A 180 16.84 12.30 -10.91
C THR A 180 16.15 11.98 -9.59
N SER A 181 16.89 12.04 -8.49
CA SER A 181 16.34 11.95 -7.15
C SER A 181 16.18 13.35 -6.56
N SER A 182 15.08 13.59 -5.82
CA SER A 182 14.78 14.89 -5.20
C SER A 182 15.82 15.31 -4.14
N ASP A 183 16.64 14.38 -3.67
CA ASP A 183 17.78 14.64 -2.77
C ASP A 183 19.08 15.04 -3.50
N GLY A 184 19.01 15.25 -4.82
CA GLY A 184 20.11 15.71 -5.67
C GLY A 184 20.99 14.59 -6.23
N ARG A 185 20.69 13.32 -5.96
CA ARG A 185 21.43 12.19 -6.53
C ARG A 185 21.02 11.92 -7.98
N GLY A 186 22.00 11.52 -8.79
CA GLY A 186 21.73 10.97 -10.12
C GLY A 186 21.17 9.56 -10.01
N VAL A 187 20.25 9.20 -10.91
CA VAL A 187 19.64 7.87 -10.94
C VAL A 187 19.84 7.29 -12.34
N ALA A 188 20.36 6.06 -12.41
CA ALA A 188 20.58 5.36 -13.66
C ALA A 188 19.77 4.05 -13.69
N LEU A 189 19.08 3.82 -14.81
CA LEU A 189 18.51 2.52 -15.13
C LEU A 189 19.64 1.59 -15.60
N THR A 190 19.85 0.51 -14.85
CA THR A 190 20.80 -0.56 -15.17
C THR A 190 20.07 -1.86 -15.45
N HIS A 191 20.70 -2.73 -16.25
CA HIS A 191 20.17 -4.06 -16.55
C HIS A 191 21.23 -5.11 -16.25
N ASN A 192 20.87 -6.13 -15.50
CA ASN A 192 21.71 -7.28 -15.17
C ASN A 192 20.93 -8.59 -15.35
N GLU A 193 21.55 -9.73 -15.01
CA GLU A 193 20.91 -11.05 -15.13
C GLU A 193 19.65 -11.21 -14.24
N GLN A 194 19.47 -10.36 -13.23
CA GLN A 194 18.32 -10.36 -12.32
C GLN A 194 17.19 -9.40 -12.75
N GLY A 195 17.38 -8.61 -13.81
CA GLY A 195 16.38 -7.68 -14.32
C GLY A 195 16.88 -6.24 -14.39
N HIS A 196 15.94 -5.30 -14.41
CA HIS A 196 16.26 -3.87 -14.38
C HIS A 196 16.30 -3.36 -12.93
N THR A 197 17.26 -2.48 -12.65
CA THR A 197 17.37 -1.81 -11.35
C THR A 197 17.63 -0.32 -11.54
N LEU A 198 17.20 0.48 -10.56
CA LEU A 198 17.58 1.89 -10.45
C LEU A 198 18.72 2.02 -9.44
N THR A 199 19.85 2.53 -9.94
CA THR A 199 21.07 2.74 -9.15
C THR A 199 21.29 4.22 -8.88
N PHE A 200 21.73 4.55 -7.67
CA PHE A 200 21.99 5.93 -7.27
C PHE A 200 23.48 6.26 -7.42
N SER A 201 23.79 7.49 -7.85
CA SER A 201 25.17 7.95 -8.04
C SER A 201 25.99 8.01 -6.74
N THR A 202 25.32 8.19 -5.60
CA THR A 202 25.93 8.28 -4.27
C THR A 202 25.04 7.64 -3.21
N GLN A 203 25.63 7.33 -2.06
CA GLN A 203 24.88 6.85 -0.89
C GLN A 203 23.84 7.88 -0.43
N GLY A 204 22.66 7.41 -0.04
CA GLY A 204 21.60 8.20 0.55
C GLY A 204 21.86 8.57 2.02
N THR A 205 21.07 9.48 2.57
CA THR A 205 21.11 9.81 4.00
C THR A 205 19.90 9.18 4.68
N ALA A 206 20.13 8.32 5.68
CA ALA A 206 19.05 7.73 6.47
C ALA A 206 18.92 8.39 7.85
N PRO A 207 17.70 8.46 8.43
CA PRO A 207 16.42 8.20 7.79
C PRO A 207 15.98 9.40 6.93
N SER A 208 15.52 9.16 5.70
CA SER A 208 14.89 10.20 4.87
C SER A 208 13.98 9.62 3.78
N THR A 209 13.18 10.48 3.17
CA THR A 209 12.34 10.15 2.01
C THR A 209 12.76 11.01 0.82
N ALA A 210 12.93 10.38 -0.35
CA ALA A 210 13.25 11.04 -1.61
C ALA A 210 12.27 10.59 -2.70
N PHE A 211 12.17 11.35 -3.78
CA PHE A 211 11.39 11.00 -4.97
C PHE A 211 12.33 10.77 -6.15
N VAL A 212 12.21 9.62 -6.80
CA VAL A 212 12.83 9.37 -8.10
C VAL A 212 11.87 9.83 -9.19
N GLU A 213 12.29 10.84 -9.94
CA GLU A 213 11.47 11.53 -10.93
C GLU A 213 12.15 11.59 -12.28
N GLY A 214 11.36 11.43 -13.34
CA GLY A 214 11.83 11.62 -14.71
C GLY A 214 11.14 10.69 -15.71
N THR A 215 11.88 10.26 -16.73
CA THR A 215 11.34 9.42 -17.80
C THR A 215 12.16 8.15 -18.03
N ILE A 216 11.44 7.09 -18.41
CA ILE A 216 12.01 5.87 -18.95
C ILE A 216 11.44 5.69 -20.35
N SER A 217 12.33 5.50 -21.33
CA SER A 217 11.97 5.37 -22.74
C SER A 217 12.56 4.11 -23.34
N CYS A 218 11.70 3.23 -23.85
CA CYS A 218 12.09 1.97 -24.51
C CYS A 218 11.29 1.81 -25.80
N ASP A 219 11.96 1.49 -26.91
CA ASP A 219 11.33 1.26 -28.23
C ASP A 219 10.31 2.36 -28.63
N GLY A 220 10.65 3.62 -28.36
CA GLY A 220 9.81 4.78 -28.69
C GLY A 220 8.59 4.99 -27.77
N SER A 221 8.34 4.11 -26.80
CA SER A 221 7.38 4.34 -25.71
C SER A 221 8.08 5.00 -24.53
N THR A 222 7.44 6.02 -23.95
CA THR A 222 7.96 6.76 -22.79
C THR A 222 6.96 6.72 -21.65
N VAL A 223 7.44 6.47 -20.44
CA VAL A 223 6.67 6.63 -19.20
C VAL A 223 7.29 7.70 -18.32
N HIS A 224 6.43 8.41 -17.58
CA HIS A 224 6.85 9.40 -16.59
C HIS A 224 6.73 8.81 -15.19
N LEU A 225 7.84 8.74 -14.49
CA LEU A 225 7.95 8.19 -13.14
C LEU A 225 8.02 9.31 -12.11
N ARG A 226 7.33 9.14 -10.98
CA ARG A 226 7.51 9.88 -9.74
C ARG A 226 7.32 8.94 -8.56
N TYR A 227 8.40 8.29 -8.14
CA TYR A 227 8.35 7.16 -7.21
C TYR A 227 8.95 7.51 -5.85
N PRO A 228 8.23 7.33 -4.73
CA PRO A 228 8.77 7.55 -3.40
C PRO A 228 9.78 6.46 -3.00
N VAL A 229 10.86 6.89 -2.37
CA VAL A 229 11.95 6.03 -1.91
C VAL A 229 12.25 6.38 -0.47
N HIS A 230 12.13 5.40 0.41
CA HIS A 230 12.33 5.55 1.84
C HIS A 230 13.69 4.99 2.23
N ILE A 231 14.61 5.88 2.54
CA ILE A 231 16.00 5.55 2.86
C ILE A 231 16.08 5.31 4.37
N LEU A 232 16.17 4.05 4.77
CA LEU A 232 16.14 3.63 6.17
C LEU A 232 17.52 3.15 6.62
N ASN A 233 17.84 3.33 7.91
CA ASN A 233 19.05 2.74 8.50
C ASN A 233 18.91 1.21 8.54
N ARG A 234 17.71 0.74 8.90
CA ARG A 234 17.40 -0.66 9.12
C ARG A 234 15.96 -0.92 8.70
N ILE A 235 15.71 -2.03 7.99
CA ILE A 235 14.41 -2.38 7.41
C ILE A 235 13.87 -3.62 8.14
N PRO A 236 12.69 -3.54 8.80
CA PRO A 236 12.02 -4.69 9.39
C PRO A 236 11.67 -5.77 8.36
N LEU A 237 11.45 -6.99 8.84
CA LEU A 237 11.01 -8.12 8.03
C LEU A 237 9.74 -8.70 8.63
N ASP A 238 8.83 -9.09 7.75
CA ASP A 238 7.63 -9.82 8.15
C ASP A 238 8.04 -11.16 8.77
N SER A 239 7.33 -11.56 9.82
CA SER A 239 7.62 -12.80 10.55
C SER A 239 6.39 -13.33 11.27
N THR A 240 6.51 -14.54 11.81
CA THR A 240 5.48 -15.15 12.66
C THR A 240 6.05 -15.40 14.05
N PHE A 241 5.20 -15.32 15.07
CA PHE A 241 5.54 -15.58 16.45
C PHE A 241 4.44 -16.39 17.14
N GLU A 242 4.82 -17.56 17.64
CA GLU A 242 3.93 -18.47 18.36
C GLU A 242 4.35 -18.55 19.82
N ALA A 243 3.38 -18.45 20.72
CA ALA A 243 3.64 -18.59 22.15
C ALA A 243 2.45 -19.13 22.93
N THR A 244 2.75 -19.66 24.11
CA THR A 244 1.75 -20.08 25.09
C THR A 244 1.59 -19.01 26.17
N VAL A 245 0.35 -18.70 26.53
CA VAL A 245 0.01 -17.76 27.60
C VAL A 245 -0.92 -18.40 28.63
N HIS A 246 -0.86 -17.93 29.87
CA HIS A 246 -1.78 -18.44 30.89
C HIS A 246 -3.17 -17.78 30.73
N PRO A 247 -4.29 -18.53 30.80
CA PRO A 247 -5.63 -17.98 30.59
C PRO A 247 -6.04 -16.95 31.67
N ASP A 248 -5.49 -17.05 32.87
CA ASP A 248 -5.88 -16.20 34.01
C ASP A 248 -4.80 -15.24 34.53
N SER A 249 -3.57 -15.29 34.01
CA SER A 249 -2.46 -14.48 34.55
C SER A 249 -1.67 -13.75 33.49
N THR A 250 -1.25 -12.54 33.81
CA THR A 250 -0.43 -11.72 32.92
C THR A 250 0.82 -12.45 32.48
N THR A 251 1.08 -12.45 31.17
CA THR A 251 2.26 -13.04 30.55
C THR A 251 3.03 -11.94 29.80
N MET A 252 4.34 -11.88 29.97
CA MET A 252 5.21 -11.00 29.17
C MET A 252 5.93 -11.85 28.13
N LEU A 253 5.83 -11.45 26.87
CA LEU A 253 6.42 -12.14 25.73
C LEU A 253 7.44 -11.22 25.05
N ASP A 254 8.61 -11.76 24.75
CA ASP A 254 9.65 -11.08 23.96
C ASP A 254 9.53 -11.54 22.50
N ILE A 255 8.92 -10.69 21.67
CA ILE A 255 8.73 -10.96 20.25
C ILE A 255 9.99 -10.52 19.50
N PRO A 256 10.76 -11.42 18.87
CA PRO A 256 11.94 -11.02 18.10
C PRO A 256 11.52 -10.21 16.87
N VAL A 257 12.16 -9.07 16.65
CA VAL A 257 11.92 -8.21 15.49
C VAL A 257 13.06 -8.41 14.50
N ALA A 258 12.82 -9.27 13.51
CA ALA A 258 13.76 -9.50 12.42
C ALA A 258 13.93 -8.22 11.57
N SER A 259 15.16 -7.91 11.19
CA SER A 259 15.45 -6.76 10.31
C SER A 259 16.85 -6.88 9.69
N PHE A 260 17.08 -6.15 8.61
CA PHE A 260 18.38 -6.05 7.94
C PHE A 260 18.81 -4.60 7.76
N GLY A 261 20.12 -4.37 7.60
CA GLY A 261 20.73 -3.03 7.55
C GLY A 261 21.49 -2.69 8.82
N ASP A 262 22.08 -1.50 8.81
CA ASP A 262 23.06 -1.05 9.80
C ASP A 262 22.53 0.13 10.63
N GLY A 263 23.04 0.27 11.85
CA GLY A 263 22.66 1.36 12.73
C GLY A 263 21.31 1.14 13.42
N VAL A 264 20.65 2.24 13.78
CA VAL A 264 19.50 2.23 14.68
C VAL A 264 18.37 3.04 14.08
N GLN A 265 17.14 2.54 14.19
CA GLN A 265 15.96 3.25 13.72
C GLN A 265 14.76 3.08 14.65
N ARG A 266 14.01 4.17 14.84
CA ARG A 266 12.75 4.16 15.58
C ARG A 266 11.59 3.93 14.61
N PHE A 267 10.65 3.09 15.02
CA PHE A 267 9.40 2.84 14.31
C PHE A 267 8.22 2.98 15.25
N SER A 268 7.05 3.24 14.68
CA SER A 268 5.77 3.16 15.37
C SER A 268 5.32 1.70 15.43
N VAL A 269 4.59 1.33 16.48
CA VAL A 269 4.06 -0.02 16.67
C VAL A 269 2.58 0.05 17.02
N SER A 270 1.77 -0.75 16.33
CA SER A 270 0.36 -1.00 16.67
C SER A 270 0.12 -2.49 16.83
N ILE A 271 -0.89 -2.82 17.64
CA ILE A 271 -1.36 -4.19 17.84
C ILE A 271 -2.78 -4.25 17.30
N ASP A 272 -3.03 -5.17 16.38
CA ASP A 272 -4.29 -5.26 15.66
C ASP A 272 -4.95 -6.64 15.84
N GLY A 273 -6.25 -6.70 15.54
CA GLY A 273 -7.05 -7.93 15.63
C GLY A 273 -7.47 -8.32 17.06
N PRO A 274 -7.94 -9.57 17.27
CA PRO A 274 -8.32 -10.10 18.58
C PRO A 274 -7.24 -9.95 19.66
N LEU A 275 -5.97 -10.02 19.27
CA LEU A 275 -4.81 -9.82 20.14
C LEU A 275 -4.85 -8.49 20.88
N ALA A 276 -5.26 -7.40 20.22
CA ALA A 276 -5.35 -6.06 20.80
C ALA A 276 -6.35 -5.95 21.97
N ARG A 277 -7.24 -6.95 22.15
CA ARG A 277 -8.21 -6.98 23.26
C ARG A 277 -7.63 -7.56 24.55
N VAL A 278 -6.57 -8.35 24.44
CA VAL A 278 -5.97 -9.12 25.54
C VAL A 278 -4.49 -8.83 25.70
N SER A 279 -3.96 -7.84 24.98
CA SER A 279 -2.56 -7.47 25.07
C SER A 279 -2.34 -5.98 24.88
N SER A 280 -1.18 -5.53 25.33
CA SER A 280 -0.70 -4.16 25.17
C SER A 280 0.82 -4.17 25.07
N GLY A 281 1.39 -3.07 24.59
CA GLY A 281 2.82 -2.87 24.51
C GLY A 281 3.14 -1.41 24.20
N GLU A 282 4.43 -1.12 24.04
CA GLU A 282 4.88 0.23 23.69
C GLU A 282 4.41 0.59 22.27
N VAL A 283 4.07 1.86 22.05
CA VAL A 283 3.63 2.39 20.73
C VAL A 283 4.79 2.70 19.79
N SER A 284 6.03 2.49 20.24
CA SER A 284 7.23 2.67 19.42
C SER A 284 8.32 1.71 19.85
N VAL A 285 9.17 1.30 18.90
CA VAL A 285 10.30 0.43 19.14
C VAL A 285 11.57 1.00 18.50
N LEU A 286 12.70 0.83 19.17
CA LEU A 286 14.01 1.19 18.65
C LEU A 286 14.70 -0.07 18.15
N ILE A 287 14.76 -0.22 16.82
CA ILE A 287 15.28 -1.40 16.15
C ILE A 287 16.80 -1.28 15.94
N THR A 288 17.50 -2.28 16.48
CA THR A 288 18.94 -2.59 16.41
C THR A 288 19.12 -4.06 16.03
N GLU A 289 20.34 -4.55 15.77
CA GLU A 289 20.63 -5.92 15.30
C GLU A 289 19.85 -7.04 16.02
N GLU A 290 19.83 -7.01 17.36
CA GLU A 290 19.09 -7.96 18.20
C GLU A 290 18.03 -7.21 19.01
N THR A 291 16.84 -7.00 18.43
CA THR A 291 15.73 -6.30 19.09
C THR A 291 14.57 -7.24 19.35
N SER A 292 14.02 -7.19 20.55
CA SER A 292 12.71 -7.76 20.87
C SER A 292 11.70 -6.65 21.19
N TYR A 293 10.45 -6.87 20.80
CA TYR A 293 9.31 -6.10 21.23
C TYR A 293 8.62 -6.80 22.40
N VAL A 294 8.43 -6.09 23.51
CA VAL A 294 7.79 -6.66 24.71
C VAL A 294 6.28 -6.53 24.57
N LEU A 295 5.60 -7.68 24.45
CA LEU A 295 4.14 -7.77 24.45
C LEU A 295 3.66 -8.21 25.84
N VAL A 296 2.79 -7.42 26.46
CA VAL A 296 2.16 -7.72 27.74
C VAL A 296 0.77 -8.26 27.49
N VAL A 297 0.56 -9.56 27.71
CA VAL A 297 -0.73 -10.24 27.55
C VAL A 297 -1.46 -10.24 28.89
N GLU A 298 -2.58 -9.53 28.95
CA GLU A 298 -3.46 -9.41 30.11
C GLU A 298 -4.83 -10.02 29.75
N PRO A 299 -5.11 -11.26 30.18
CA PRO A 299 -6.31 -11.97 29.74
C PRO A 299 -7.62 -11.27 30.09
N ASN A 300 -7.68 -10.55 31.21
CA ASN A 300 -8.85 -9.79 31.67
C ASN A 300 -10.19 -10.57 31.62
N GLY A 301 -10.12 -11.89 31.84
CA GLY A 301 -11.27 -12.80 31.77
C GLY A 301 -11.80 -13.09 30.36
N LEU A 302 -11.06 -12.69 29.32
CA LEU A 302 -11.40 -12.93 27.91
C LEU A 302 -10.78 -14.20 27.34
N LEU A 303 -9.79 -14.80 28.04
CA LEU A 303 -9.16 -16.06 27.63
C LEU A 303 -9.73 -17.24 28.42
N THR A 304 -9.76 -18.40 27.77
CA THR A 304 -10.15 -19.69 28.36
C THR A 304 -9.18 -20.76 27.92
N GLU A 305 -9.15 -21.89 28.63
CA GLU A 305 -8.24 -23.01 28.33
C GLU A 305 -8.41 -23.53 26.88
N ASN A 306 -7.28 -23.71 26.17
CA ASN A 306 -7.16 -24.07 24.75
C ASN A 306 -7.76 -23.04 23.78
N MET A 307 -7.92 -21.78 24.21
CA MET A 307 -8.32 -20.70 23.31
C MET A 307 -7.13 -20.23 22.47
N LEU A 308 -7.36 -20.06 21.17
CA LEU A 308 -6.39 -19.48 20.24
C LEU A 308 -6.70 -18.00 20.06
N VAL A 309 -5.66 -17.17 20.15
CA VAL A 309 -5.73 -15.73 19.92
C VAL A 309 -4.82 -15.40 18.76
N TYR A 310 -5.40 -14.84 17.71
CA TYR A 310 -4.69 -14.36 16.54
C TYR A 310 -4.67 -12.84 16.54
N GLY A 311 -3.59 -12.27 16.04
CA GLY A 311 -3.50 -10.85 15.72
C GLY A 311 -2.13 -10.52 15.16
N THR A 312 -1.87 -9.24 14.98
CA THR A 312 -0.62 -8.76 14.39
C THR A 312 0.01 -7.68 15.26
N VAL A 313 1.33 -7.70 15.32
CA VAL A 313 2.11 -6.53 15.75
C VAL A 313 2.62 -5.86 14.49
N THR A 314 2.05 -4.70 14.17
CA THR A 314 2.36 -3.93 12.97
C THR A 314 3.43 -2.90 13.32
N ILE A 315 4.55 -2.94 12.61
CA ILE A 315 5.67 -2.00 12.73
C ILE A 315 5.60 -1.06 11.54
N SER A 316 5.56 0.26 11.74
CA SER A 316 5.33 1.21 10.65
C SER A 316 6.17 2.47 10.70
N THR A 317 6.32 3.11 9.55
CA THR A 317 6.88 4.47 9.40
C THR A 317 5.76 5.50 9.30
N ASP A 318 6.11 6.78 9.48
CA ASP A 318 5.16 7.89 9.35
C ASP A 318 4.64 8.04 7.92
N GLU A 319 5.42 7.61 6.93
CA GLU A 319 5.04 7.59 5.51
C GLU A 319 4.08 6.45 5.14
N GLY A 320 3.81 5.52 6.08
CA GLY A 320 2.82 4.47 5.91
C GLY A 320 3.38 3.13 5.43
N MET A 321 4.70 2.97 5.31
CA MET A 321 5.27 1.63 5.15
C MET A 321 5.07 0.83 6.42
N SER A 322 4.75 -0.46 6.27
CA SER A 322 4.50 -1.34 7.40
C SER A 322 5.03 -2.75 7.17
N TRP A 323 5.42 -3.40 8.26
CA TRP A 323 5.79 -4.81 8.35
C TRP A 323 5.04 -5.44 9.50
N THR A 324 4.69 -6.72 9.37
CA THR A 324 3.84 -7.40 10.33
C THR A 324 4.55 -8.57 10.98
N VAL A 325 4.41 -8.68 12.30
CA VAL A 325 4.63 -9.94 13.01
C VAL A 325 3.28 -10.56 13.29
N ASP A 326 2.98 -11.68 12.60
CA ASP A 326 1.77 -12.46 12.86
C ASP A 326 1.94 -13.20 14.18
N VAL A 327 1.05 -12.96 15.12
CA VAL A 327 1.13 -13.52 16.47
C VAL A 327 -0.01 -14.50 16.70
N GLU A 328 0.36 -15.73 17.05
CA GLU A 328 -0.55 -16.79 17.47
C GLU A 328 -0.27 -17.17 18.92
N LEU A 329 -1.26 -16.97 19.79
CA LEU A 329 -1.18 -17.32 21.20
C LEU A 329 -2.13 -18.47 21.52
N GLU A 330 -1.63 -19.48 22.22
CA GLU A 330 -2.45 -20.54 22.82
C GLU A 330 -2.57 -20.31 24.32
N ALA A 331 -3.80 -20.19 24.81
CA ALA A 331 -4.08 -20.03 26.23
C ALA A 331 -4.10 -21.40 26.93
N THR A 332 -3.02 -21.77 27.63
CA THR A 332 -3.03 -22.96 28.51
C THR A 332 -2.45 -22.69 29.90
N SER A 333 -3.11 -23.27 30.90
CA SER A 333 -2.62 -23.29 32.29
C SER A 333 -1.52 -24.34 32.52
N ILE A 334 -1.33 -25.27 31.58
CA ILE A 334 -0.35 -26.34 31.67
C ILE A 334 0.97 -25.82 31.10
N LYS A 335 1.96 -25.59 31.98
CA LYS A 335 3.33 -25.35 31.52
C LYS A 335 3.82 -26.56 30.76
N ASP A 336 4.22 -26.34 29.52
CA ASP A 336 4.82 -27.36 28.69
C ASP A 336 6.12 -27.86 29.38
N GLN A 337 6.04 -29.02 30.02
CA GLN A 337 7.18 -29.64 30.68
C GLN A 337 7.81 -30.63 29.70
N TRP A 338 9.13 -30.78 29.74
CA TRP A 338 9.88 -31.72 28.87
C TRP A 338 9.45 -33.21 28.98
N TRP A 339 8.57 -33.55 29.94
CA TRP A 339 8.00 -34.89 30.14
C TRP A 339 6.48 -34.97 29.85
N THR A 340 5.85 -33.95 29.26
CA THR A 340 4.44 -34.00 28.79
C THR A 340 4.16 -34.70 27.44
N PRO A 341 5.06 -35.40 26.71
CA PRO A 341 4.65 -36.06 25.46
C PRO A 341 3.88 -37.38 25.68
N LEU A 342 3.38 -37.64 26.90
CA LEU A 342 2.61 -38.84 27.26
C LEU A 342 1.08 -38.63 27.26
N THR A 343 0.60 -37.42 27.00
CA THR A 343 -0.85 -37.10 27.02
C THR A 343 -1.47 -36.91 25.62
N GLU A 344 -0.66 -36.87 24.56
CA GLU A 344 -1.19 -36.83 23.18
C GLU A 344 -1.84 -38.17 22.80
N PRO A 345 -3.13 -38.18 22.37
CA PRO A 345 -3.86 -39.41 22.06
C PRO A 345 -3.14 -40.31 21.03
N GLY A 346 -2.53 -39.71 20.00
CA GLY A 346 -1.81 -40.43 18.95
C GLY A 346 -0.58 -41.19 19.44
N ARG A 347 0.14 -40.64 20.43
CA ARG A 347 1.35 -41.26 20.99
C ARG A 347 1.04 -42.29 22.05
N ILE A 348 -0.04 -42.11 22.83
CA ILE A 348 -0.57 -43.15 23.73
C ILE A 348 -0.96 -44.40 22.94
N ILE A 349 -1.61 -44.24 21.78
CA ILE A 349 -1.96 -45.37 20.90
C ILE A 349 -0.70 -46.08 20.40
N ALA A 350 0.33 -45.34 20.02
CA ALA A 350 1.60 -45.93 19.57
C ALA A 350 2.33 -46.69 20.70
N ILE A 351 2.31 -46.17 21.94
CA ILE A 351 2.90 -46.83 23.12
C ILE A 351 2.08 -48.08 23.50
N MET A 352 0.75 -48.01 23.49
CA MET A 352 -0.09 -49.18 23.74
C MET A 352 0.12 -50.28 22.70
N LEU A 353 0.24 -49.92 21.42
CA LEU A 353 0.53 -50.86 20.33
C LEU A 353 1.91 -51.51 20.48
N SER A 354 2.91 -50.77 20.94
CA SER A 354 4.26 -51.32 21.15
C SER A 354 4.35 -52.21 22.40
N ILE A 355 3.60 -51.91 23.47
CA ILE A 355 3.49 -52.79 24.64
C ILE A 355 2.71 -54.08 24.30
N LEU A 356 1.64 -53.98 23.51
CA LEU A 356 0.90 -55.15 23.00
C LEU A 356 1.73 -56.00 22.02
N GLY A 357 2.66 -55.39 21.29
CA GLY A 357 3.59 -56.11 20.40
C GLY A 357 4.73 -56.84 21.12
N LEU A 358 4.94 -56.56 22.41
CA LEU A 358 5.97 -57.17 23.25
C LEU A 358 5.42 -58.24 24.22
N SER A 359 4.09 -58.44 24.28
CA SER A 359 3.43 -59.45 25.13
C SER A 359 3.18 -60.78 24.43
#